data_AF-A0A0A9YTQ9-F1
#
_entry.id   AF-A0A0A9YTQ9-F1
#
_cell.length_a   1.000
_cell.length_b   1.000
_cell.length_c   1.000
_cell.angle_alpha   90.00
_cell.angle_beta   90.00
_cell.angle_gamma   90.00
#
_symmetry.space_group_name_H-M   'P 1'
#
loop_
_entity.id
_entity.type
_entity.pdbx_description
1 polymer ?
#
loop_
_entity_poly.entity_id
_entity_poly.type
_entity_poly.pdbx_seq_one_letter_code
_entity_poly.pdbx_strand_id
1 'polypeptide(L)'
;LMALKEGNNLTVGLFSVMVVCETLVMFALSLCGESITTESQKLRDELYFSKWYYLDVRNRRTLLNIHTAMTEPIVISAMGLINLNMDTFSSIINSAYSFFNLMGTQIE
;
A
#
# COMPACT_ATOMS: atom_id res chain seq x y z
N LEU A 1 20.90 19.73 8.43
CA LEU A 1 22.00 20.74 8.50
C LEU A 1 22.46 21.05 9.92
N MET A 2 21.57 21.24 10.91
CA MET A 2 22.01 21.44 12.32
C MET A 2 22.68 20.18 12.92
N ALA A 3 22.17 18.97 12.62
CA ALA A 3 22.76 17.71 13.09
C ALA A 3 24.05 17.27 12.38
N LEU A 4 24.39 17.87 11.22
CA LEU A 4 25.66 17.63 10.52
C LEU A 4 26.78 18.56 11.01
N LYS A 5 26.42 19.68 11.67
CA LYS A 5 27.36 20.71 12.09
C LYS A 5 27.96 20.43 13.48
N GLU A 6 27.25 19.69 14.32
CA GLU A 6 27.84 19.07 15.50
C GLU A 6 28.33 17.68 15.10
N GLY A 7 29.56 17.32 15.43
CA GLY A 7 30.18 16.02 15.13
C GLY A 7 29.53 14.83 15.87
N ASN A 8 28.20 14.76 15.89
CA ASN A 8 27.40 13.74 16.54
C ASN A 8 26.88 12.75 15.50
N ASN A 9 27.79 11.90 15.03
CA ASN A 9 27.52 10.80 14.10
C ASN A 9 26.36 9.90 14.57
N LEU A 10 26.11 9.85 15.88
CA LEU A 10 25.03 9.11 16.50
C LEU A 10 23.66 9.72 16.17
N THR A 11 23.50 11.04 16.24
CA THR A 11 22.22 11.69 15.88
C THR A 11 21.92 11.52 14.40
N VAL A 12 22.92 11.69 13.53
CA VAL A 12 22.76 11.44 12.08
C VAL A 12 22.40 9.98 11.81
N GLY A 13 23.02 9.04 12.51
CA GLY A 13 22.68 7.61 12.45
C GLY A 13 21.26 7.30 12.92
N LEU A 14 20.77 7.95 13.98
CA LEU A 14 19.39 7.74 14.45
C LEU A 14 18.36 8.25 13.45
N PHE A 15 18.58 9.43 12.83
CA PHE A 15 17.70 9.95 11.80
C PHE A 15 17.67 9.06 10.55
N SER A 16 18.83 8.56 10.11
CA SER A 16 18.89 7.67 8.94
C SER A 16 18.17 6.35 9.22
N VAL A 17 18.35 5.76 10.41
CA VAL A 17 17.64 4.54 10.81
C VAL A 17 16.13 4.76 10.84
N MET A 18 15.66 5.89 11.37
CA MET A 18 14.22 6.19 11.42
C MET A 18 13.60 6.23 10.01
N VAL A 19 14.24 6.93 9.07
CA VAL A 19 13.78 7.02 7.67
C VAL A 19 13.77 5.65 7.00
N VAL A 20 14.81 4.83 7.22
CA VAL A 20 14.87 3.46 6.68
C VAL A 20 13.77 2.57 7.28
N CYS A 21 13.51 2.69 8.58
CA CYS A 21 12.43 1.95 9.22
C CYS A 21 11.05 2.35 8.67
N GLU A 22 10.75 3.64 8.53
CA GLU A 22 9.46 4.11 8.01
C GLU A 22 9.23 3.65 6.56
N THR A 23 10.24 3.77 5.70
CA THR A 23 10.16 3.30 4.31
C THR A 23 9.95 1.79 4.22
N LEU A 24 10.59 1.01 5.09
CA LEU A 24 10.39 -0.45 5.16
C LEU A 24 8.98 -0.82 5.62
N VAL A 25 8.43 -0.09 6.60
CA VAL A 25 7.04 -0.27 7.04
C VAL A 25 6.06 0.06 5.91
N MET A 26 6.26 1.16 5.20
CA MET A 26 5.44 1.51 4.04
C MET A 26 5.49 0.43 2.95
N PHE A 27 6.68 -0.09 2.65
CA PHE A 27 6.87 -1.16 1.67
C PHE A 27 6.18 -2.47 2.09
N ALA A 28 6.30 -2.87 3.35
CA ALA A 28 5.62 -4.06 3.87
C ALA A 28 4.09 -3.92 3.77
N LEU A 29 3.55 -2.74 4.11
CA LEU A 29 2.11 -2.46 4.00
C LEU A 29 1.62 -2.48 2.55
N SER A 30 2.37 -1.92 1.60
CA SER A 30 1.99 -1.97 0.18
C SER A 30 2.01 -3.39 -0.38
N LEU A 31 2.98 -4.23 0.02
CA LEU A 31 3.03 -5.63 -0.40
C LEU A 31 1.85 -6.45 0.16
N CYS A 32 1.51 -6.24 1.42
CA CYS A 32 0.34 -6.87 2.02
C CYS A 32 -0.96 -6.40 1.33
N GLY A 33 -1.10 -5.11 1.07
CA GLY A 33 -2.25 -4.53 0.37
C GLY A 33 -2.43 -5.10 -1.04
N GLU A 34 -1.35 -5.20 -1.81
CA GLU A 34 -1.36 -5.81 -3.14
C GLU A 34 -1.76 -7.28 -3.09
N SER A 35 -1.15 -8.07 -2.19
CA SER A 35 -1.47 -9.49 -2.03
C SER A 35 -2.95 -9.73 -1.71
N ILE A 36 -3.51 -8.95 -0.78
CA ILE A 36 -4.92 -9.05 -0.39
C ILE A 36 -5.84 -8.67 -1.56
N THR A 37 -5.47 -7.64 -2.31
CA THR A 37 -6.21 -7.19 -3.50
C THR A 37 -6.22 -8.28 -4.58
N THR A 38 -5.07 -8.88 -4.86
CA THR A 38 -4.94 -9.97 -5.85
C THR A 38 -5.76 -11.20 -5.46
N GLU A 39 -5.68 -11.65 -4.21
CA GLU A 39 -6.45 -12.81 -3.75
C GLU A 39 -7.95 -12.54 -3.75
N SER A 40 -8.38 -11.33 -3.40
CA SER A 40 -9.80 -10.93 -3.48
C SER A 40 -10.32 -10.93 -4.92
N GLN A 41 -9.51 -10.51 -5.89
CA GLN A 41 -9.85 -10.56 -7.31
C GLN A 41 -9.99 -12.01 -7.81
N LYS A 42 -9.02 -12.88 -7.49
CA LYS A 42 -9.10 -14.31 -7.83
C LYS A 42 -10.33 -14.98 -7.24
N LEU A 43 -10.64 -14.72 -5.96
CA LEU A 43 -11.83 -15.24 -5.30
C LEU A 43 -13.12 -14.77 -5.98
N ARG A 44 -13.17 -13.51 -6.45
CA ARG A 44 -14.31 -13.02 -7.24
C ARG A 44 -14.45 -13.80 -8.53
N ASP A 45 -13.37 -13.98 -9.28
CA ASP A 45 -13.40 -14.67 -10.58
C ASP A 45 -13.84 -16.13 -10.40
N GLU A 46 -13.27 -16.84 -9.44
CA GLU A 46 -13.67 -18.21 -9.11
C GLU A 46 -15.14 -18.28 -8.68
N LEU A 47 -15.61 -17.31 -7.88
CA LEU A 47 -17.00 -17.25 -7.45
C LEU A 47 -17.95 -16.97 -8.63
N TYR A 48 -17.54 -16.14 -9.58
CA TYR A 48 -18.30 -15.86 -10.79
C TYR A 48 -18.44 -17.11 -11.69
N PHE A 49 -17.36 -17.88 -11.84
CA PHE A 49 -17.38 -19.17 -12.57
C PHE A 49 -18.03 -20.30 -11.77
N SER A 50 -18.24 -20.13 -10.46
CA SER A 50 -18.95 -21.11 -9.66
C SER A 50 -20.39 -21.25 -10.14
N LYS A 51 -20.91 -22.48 -10.07
CA LYS A 51 -22.31 -22.80 -10.41
C LYS A 51 -23.29 -22.31 -9.32
N TRP A 52 -23.24 -21.03 -8.97
CA TRP A 52 -24.02 -20.40 -7.89
C TRP A 52 -25.55 -20.59 -8.02
N TYR A 53 -26.02 -20.80 -9.24
CA TYR A 53 -27.41 -21.12 -9.57
C TYR A 53 -27.87 -22.48 -9.01
N TYR A 54 -26.95 -23.42 -8.76
CA TYR A 54 -27.27 -24.76 -8.24
C TYR A 54 -27.19 -24.86 -6.71
N LEU A 55 -26.79 -23.79 -6.02
CA LEU A 55 -26.72 -23.77 -4.56
C LEU A 55 -28.09 -23.48 -3.92
N ASP A 56 -28.25 -23.99 -2.70
CA ASP A 56 -29.41 -23.74 -1.84
C ASP A 56 -29.65 -22.23 -1.66
N VAL A 57 -30.92 -21.85 -1.43
CA VAL A 57 -31.35 -20.45 -1.31
C VAL A 57 -30.59 -19.71 -0.22
N ARG A 58 -30.23 -20.40 0.88
CA ARG A 58 -29.44 -19.81 1.97
C ARG A 58 -28.01 -19.51 1.51
N ASN A 59 -27.38 -20.45 0.82
CA ASN A 59 -26.01 -20.29 0.33
C ASN A 59 -25.93 -19.27 -0.80
N ARG A 60 -26.91 -19.23 -1.70
CA ARG A 60 -27.00 -18.22 -2.77
C ARG A 60 -27.04 -16.81 -2.20
N ARG A 61 -27.81 -16.58 -1.13
CA ARG A 61 -27.89 -15.26 -0.47
C ARG A 61 -26.57 -14.86 0.18
N THR A 62 -25.88 -15.80 0.82
CA THR A 62 -24.55 -15.55 1.38
C THR A 62 -23.52 -15.23 0.30
N LEU A 63 -23.51 -15.99 -0.80
CA LEU A 63 -22.62 -15.74 -1.94
C LEU A 63 -22.88 -14.38 -2.59
N LEU A 64 -24.15 -13.98 -2.72
CA LEU A 64 -24.51 -12.68 -3.27
C LEU A 64 -24.07 -11.54 -2.36
N ASN A 65 -24.19 -11.69 -1.04
CA ASN A 65 -23.66 -10.76 -0.05
C ASN A 65 -22.13 -10.64 -0.15
N ILE A 66 -21.42 -11.77 -0.25
CA ILE A 66 -19.96 -11.80 -0.40
C ILE A 66 -19.56 -11.16 -1.73
N HIS A 67 -20.27 -11.46 -2.81
CA HIS A 67 -20.00 -10.86 -4.12
C HIS A 67 -20.20 -9.34 -4.07
N THR A 68 -21.30 -8.84 -3.50
CA THR A 68 -21.54 -7.40 -3.33
C THR A 68 -20.49 -6.75 -2.43
N ALA A 69 -20.10 -7.40 -1.33
CA ALA A 69 -19.06 -6.90 -0.44
C ALA A 69 -17.68 -6.89 -1.10
N MET A 70 -17.38 -7.86 -1.96
CA MET A 70 -16.13 -7.88 -2.72
C MET A 70 -16.15 -6.85 -3.85
N THR A 71 -17.30 -6.50 -4.45
CA THR A 71 -17.44 -5.50 -5.55
C THR A 71 -16.84 -4.14 -5.20
N GLU A 72 -16.93 -3.71 -3.94
CA GLU A 72 -16.02 -2.68 -3.47
C GLU A 72 -14.64 -3.32 -3.29
N PRO A 73 -13.64 -2.96 -4.12
CA PRO A 73 -12.34 -3.56 -3.99
C PRO A 73 -11.89 -3.35 -2.54
N ILE A 74 -11.44 -4.42 -1.88
CA ILE A 74 -10.83 -4.35 -0.56
C ILE A 74 -9.45 -3.71 -0.76
N VAL A 75 -9.46 -2.44 -1.13
CA VAL A 75 -8.28 -1.60 -1.13
C VAL A 75 -8.14 -1.19 0.31
N ILE A 76 -7.08 -1.69 0.92
CA ILE A 76 -6.62 -1.12 2.18
C ILE A 76 -6.17 0.29 1.82
N SER A 77 -7.09 1.24 1.96
CA SER A 77 -6.83 2.64 1.70
C SER A 77 -6.22 3.21 2.98
N ALA A 78 -4.97 3.66 2.90
CA ALA A 78 -4.41 4.45 3.98
C ALA A 78 -5.19 5.77 4.03
N MET A 79 -5.95 5.95 5.12
CA MET A 79 -6.72 7.16 5.40
C MET A 79 -7.76 7.55 4.31
N GLY A 80 -8.24 6.58 3.52
CA GLY A 80 -9.28 6.82 2.50
C GLY A 80 -8.83 7.61 1.26
N LEU A 81 -7.54 7.91 1.13
CA LEU A 81 -6.98 8.76 0.07
C LEU A 81 -5.96 8.04 -0.82
N ILE A 82 -5.28 7.03 -0.28
CA ILE A 82 -4.13 6.41 -0.92
C ILE A 82 -4.31 4.89 -0.91
N ASN A 83 -4.45 4.31 -2.10
CA ASN A 83 -4.47 2.86 -2.25
C ASN A 83 -3.09 2.31 -1.88
N LEU A 84 -3.02 1.36 -0.94
CA LEU A 84 -1.77 0.69 -0.60
C LEU A 84 -1.39 -0.33 -1.68
N ASN A 85 -0.93 0.18 -2.82
CA ASN A 85 -0.36 -0.63 -3.90
C ASN A 85 1.10 -0.27 -4.16
N MET A 86 1.83 -1.19 -4.79
CA MET A 86 3.23 -0.99 -5.17
C MET A 86 3.43 0.22 -6.11
N ASP A 87 2.47 0.51 -6.98
CA ASP A 87 2.45 1.72 -7.82
C ASP A 87 2.48 3.00 -6.99
N THR A 88 1.73 3.02 -5.90
CA THR A 88 1.61 4.21 -5.05
C THR A 88 2.86 4.41 -4.21
N PHE A 89 3.49 3.32 -3.75
CA PHE A 89 4.83 3.39 -3.16
C PHE A 89 5.86 3.97 -4.14
N SER A 90 5.88 3.49 -5.38
CA SER A 90 6.75 4.01 -6.44
C SER A 90 6.53 5.51 -6.69
N SER A 91 5.26 5.95 -6.72
CA SER A 91 4.91 7.38 -6.88
C SER A 91 5.42 8.24 -5.71
N ILE A 92 5.30 7.76 -4.46
CA ILE A 92 5.80 8.46 -3.27
C ILE A 92 7.32 8.60 -3.34
N ILE A 93 8.03 7.52 -3.67
CA ILE A 93 9.49 7.52 -3.78
C ILE A 93 9.95 8.48 -4.90
N ASN A 94 9.32 8.43 -6.07
CA ASN A 94 9.63 9.36 -7.17
C ASN A 94 9.40 10.82 -6.79
N SER A 95 8.33 11.11 -6.04
CA SER A 95 8.05 12.46 -5.53
C SER A 95 9.11 12.91 -4.53
N ALA A 96 9.54 12.01 -3.62
CA ALA A 96 10.63 12.29 -2.68
C ALA A 96 11.95 12.57 -3.42
N TYR A 97 12.33 11.73 -4.40
CA TYR A 97 13.51 11.96 -5.24
C TYR A 97 13.44 13.31 -5.98
N SER A 98 12.29 13.64 -6.55
CA SER A 98 12.08 14.92 -7.25
C SER A 98 12.26 16.11 -6.30
N PHE A 99 11.73 16.00 -5.07
CA PHE A 99 11.91 17.01 -4.03
C PHE A 99 13.39 17.16 -3.63
N PHE A 100 14.09 16.05 -3.40
CA PHE A 100 15.52 16.09 -3.09
C PHE A 100 16.35 16.71 -4.23
N ASN A 101 16.04 16.36 -5.47
CA ASN A 101 16.72 16.91 -6.64
C ASN A 101 16.49 18.42 -6.78
N LEU A 102 15.23 18.87 -6.65
CA LEU A 102 14.89 20.30 -6.65
C LEU A 102 15.59 21.05 -5.53
N MET A 103 15.63 20.50 -4.33
CA MET A 103 16.34 21.10 -3.20
C MET A 103 17.85 21.21 -3.49
N GLY A 104 18.45 20.19 -4.09
CA GLY A 104 19.86 20.21 -4.53
C GLY A 104 20.15 21.33 -5.52
N THR A 105 19.28 21.52 -6.52
CA THR A 105 19.43 22.59 -7.52
C THR A 105 19.28 23.99 -6.93
N GLN A 106 18.54 24.18 -5.84
CA GLN A 106 18.44 25.49 -5.15
C GLN A 106 19.65 25.80 -4.26
N ILE A 107 20.54 24.82 -4.04
CA ILE A 107 21.73 24.95 -3.20
C ILE A 107 23.00 25.23 -4.05
N GLU A 108 22.96 24.96 -5.35
CA GLU A 108 23.95 25.43 -6.36
C GLU A 108 23.68 26.88 -6.78
#